data_AF-A0A923TQ39-F1
#
_entry.id   AF-A0A923TQ39-F1
#
_cell.length_a   1.000
_cell.length_b   1.000
_cell.length_c   1.000
_cell.angle_alpha   90.00
_cell.angle_beta   90.00
_cell.angle_gamma   90.00
#
_symmetry.space_group_name_H-M   'P 1'
#
loop_
_entity.id
_entity.type
_entity.pdbx_description
1 polymer ?
#
loop_
_entity_poly.entity_id
_entity_poly.type
_entity_poly.pdbx_seq_one_letter_code
_entity_poly.pdbx_strand_id
1 'polypeptide(L)'
;MFAQAIEDILKDQCTPAVVRAIEAGGSPAALWRAVEEAGFLELLASEEAGGAALGLPDLYEVLAMLGRYAVPVPLGQSMVVRALLGGGQAAPPGMITLAASCSRDGAGRIHCPLTPYGMVAGTVLAADADGLLLLPVADAQREGVGVHGSLVA
;
A
#
# COMPACT_ATOMS: atom_id res chain seq x y z
N MET A 1 -20.30 7.28 2.02
CA MET A 1 -20.34 6.25 3.10
C MET A 1 -18.95 5.76 3.46
N PHE A 2 -18.17 5.22 2.51
CA PHE A 2 -16.80 4.73 2.75
C PHE A 2 -15.83 5.80 3.26
N ALA A 3 -15.93 7.04 2.77
CA ALA A 3 -15.10 8.16 3.24
C ALA A 3 -15.31 8.48 4.73
N GLN A 4 -16.55 8.42 5.23
CA GLN A 4 -16.82 8.61 6.67
C GLN A 4 -16.30 7.42 7.48
N ALA A 5 -16.53 6.20 7.00
CA ALA A 5 -16.10 4.99 7.68
C ALA A 5 -14.56 4.91 7.81
N ILE A 6 -13.81 5.26 6.75
CA ILE A 6 -12.35 5.32 6.84
C ILE A 6 -11.92 6.46 7.76
N GLU A 7 -12.60 7.61 7.69
CA GLU A 7 -12.26 8.73 8.56
C GLU A 7 -12.40 8.36 10.04
N ASP A 8 -13.46 7.64 10.42
CA ASP A 8 -13.69 7.23 11.80
C ASP A 8 -12.57 6.31 12.31
N ILE A 9 -12.06 5.40 11.47
CA ILE A 9 -10.88 4.58 11.79
C ILE A 9 -9.63 5.45 11.93
N LEU A 10 -9.40 6.36 10.96
CA LEU A 10 -8.17 7.15 10.89
C LEU A 10 -8.07 8.17 12.03
N LYS A 11 -9.20 8.73 12.51
CA LYS A 11 -9.23 9.63 13.67
C LYS A 11 -8.58 9.00 14.91
N ASP A 12 -8.82 7.71 15.14
CA ASP A 12 -8.30 7.00 16.30
C ASP A 12 -6.96 6.30 16.03
N GLN A 13 -6.81 5.69 14.85
CA GLN A 13 -5.67 4.82 14.53
C GLN A 13 -4.53 5.53 13.80
N CYS A 14 -4.78 6.68 13.18
CA CYS A 14 -3.80 7.43 12.38
C CYS A 14 -3.57 8.85 12.93
N THR A 15 -3.41 8.96 14.25
CA THR A 15 -3.09 10.25 14.87
C THR A 15 -1.70 10.75 14.42
N PRO A 16 -1.42 12.07 14.49
CA PRO A 16 -0.09 12.59 14.15
C PRO A 16 1.05 11.97 14.95
N ALA A 17 0.79 11.48 16.17
CA ALA A 17 1.79 10.77 16.97
C ALA A 17 2.08 9.37 16.41
N VAL A 18 1.05 8.65 15.94
CA VAL A 18 1.21 7.34 15.27
C VAL A 18 1.97 7.51 13.96
N VAL A 19 1.63 8.52 13.15
CA VAL A 19 2.34 8.84 11.90
C VAL A 19 3.84 9.01 12.16
N ARG A 20 4.20 9.94 13.05
CA ARG A 20 5.62 10.19 13.40
C ARG A 20 6.32 8.97 13.99
N ALA A 21 5.61 8.13 14.76
CA ALA A 21 6.18 6.91 15.30
C ALA A 21 6.54 5.92 14.18
N ILE A 22 5.67 5.74 13.19
CA ILE A 22 5.92 4.87 12.03
C ILE A 22 7.05 5.43 11.17
N GLU A 23 7.02 6.74 10.89
CA GLU A 23 8.09 7.46 10.18
C GLU A 23 9.46 7.37 10.87
N ALA A 24 9.48 7.20 12.20
CA ALA A 24 10.68 6.95 12.99
C ALA A 24 11.09 5.46 13.09
N GLY A 25 10.47 4.58 12.30
CA GLY A 25 10.75 3.13 12.27
C GLY A 25 9.90 2.29 13.23
N GLY A 26 8.86 2.90 13.83
CA GLY A 26 7.87 2.19 14.63
C GLY A 26 6.98 1.26 13.81
N SER A 27 6.29 0.34 14.49
CA SER A 27 5.46 -0.66 13.81
C SER A 27 4.16 -0.05 13.25
N PRO A 28 3.83 -0.27 11.96
CA PRO A 28 2.55 0.13 11.37
C PRO A 28 1.41 -0.88 11.62
N ALA A 29 1.67 -1.97 12.34
CA ALA A 29 0.78 -3.14 12.37
C ALA A 29 -0.61 -2.86 12.95
N ALA A 30 -0.73 -1.98 13.95
CA ALA A 30 -2.02 -1.63 14.54
C ALA A 30 -2.92 -0.87 13.55
N LEU A 31 -2.36 0.16 12.90
CA LEU A 31 -3.06 0.92 11.86
C LEU A 31 -3.43 0.03 10.67
N TRP A 32 -2.49 -0.80 10.19
CA TRP A 32 -2.75 -1.71 9.08
C TRP A 32 -3.90 -2.68 9.39
N ARG A 33 -3.87 -3.32 10.57
CA ARG A 33 -4.91 -4.26 10.98
C ARG A 33 -6.28 -3.60 11.04
N ALA A 34 -6.38 -2.38 11.55
CA ALA A 34 -7.64 -1.67 11.65
C ALA A 34 -8.29 -1.42 10.27
N VAL A 35 -7.50 -1.06 9.25
CA VAL A 35 -8.03 -0.85 7.89
C VAL A 35 -8.29 -2.16 7.14
N GLU A 36 -7.49 -3.19 7.42
CA GLU A 36 -7.65 -4.54 6.85
C GLU A 36 -8.91 -5.23 7.37
N GLU A 37 -9.13 -5.24 8.69
CA GLU A 37 -10.31 -5.84 9.33
C GLU A 37 -11.61 -5.10 8.97
N ALA A 38 -11.52 -3.81 8.65
CA ALA A 38 -12.65 -3.02 8.17
C ALA A 38 -12.99 -3.26 6.68
N GLY A 39 -12.24 -4.10 5.98
CA GLY A 39 -12.54 -4.51 4.60
C GLY A 39 -12.16 -3.50 3.52
N PHE A 40 -11.36 -2.48 3.84
CA PHE A 40 -11.01 -1.43 2.86
C PHE A 40 -10.17 -1.95 1.69
N LEU A 41 -9.44 -3.05 1.87
CA LEU A 41 -8.56 -3.61 0.83
C LEU A 41 -9.30 -4.10 -0.40
N GLU A 42 -10.57 -4.50 -0.25
CA GLU A 42 -11.36 -5.14 -1.31
C GLU A 42 -12.42 -4.20 -1.91
N LEU A 43 -12.36 -2.90 -1.64
CA LEU A 43 -13.37 -1.95 -2.15
C LEU A 43 -13.47 -1.95 -3.68
N LEU A 44 -12.36 -2.15 -4.38
CA LEU A 44 -12.31 -2.15 -5.85
C LEU A 44 -12.56 -3.54 -6.46
N ALA A 45 -12.56 -4.61 -5.66
CA ALA A 45 -12.86 -5.95 -6.14
C ALA A 45 -14.36 -6.07 -6.47
N SER A 46 -14.70 -6.96 -7.41
CA SER A 46 -16.11 -7.19 -7.77
C SER A 46 -16.88 -7.86 -6.63
N GLU A 47 -18.21 -7.75 -6.64
CA GLU A 47 -19.05 -8.39 -5.62
C GLU A 47 -18.90 -9.92 -5.64
N GLU A 48 -18.71 -10.53 -6.82
CA GLU A 48 -18.47 -11.97 -6.97
C GLU A 48 -17.14 -12.42 -6.33
N ALA A 49 -16.17 -11.51 -6.26
CA ALA A 49 -14.90 -11.71 -5.57
C ALA A 49 -14.96 -11.31 -4.08
N GLY A 50 -16.15 -10.97 -3.55
CA GLY A 50 -16.35 -10.56 -2.17
C GLY A 50 -16.00 -9.09 -1.89
N GLY A 51 -15.83 -8.27 -2.93
CA GLY A 51 -15.57 -6.84 -2.83
C GLY A 51 -16.81 -5.96 -2.90
N ALA A 52 -16.61 -4.65 -3.03
CA ALA A 52 -17.68 -3.65 -3.06
C ALA A 52 -17.94 -3.04 -4.45
N ALA A 53 -17.21 -3.48 -5.48
CA ALA A 53 -17.26 -2.95 -6.85
C ALA A 53 -17.26 -1.41 -6.91
N LEU A 54 -16.51 -0.77 -6.02
CA LEU A 54 -16.58 0.68 -5.80
C LEU A 54 -16.07 1.45 -7.01
N GLY A 55 -16.86 2.42 -7.46
CA GLY A 55 -16.47 3.30 -8.56
C GLY A 55 -15.33 4.25 -8.19
N LEU A 56 -14.56 4.68 -9.19
CA LEU A 56 -13.45 5.63 -9.00
C LEU A 56 -13.85 6.96 -8.32
N PRO A 57 -15.04 7.56 -8.57
CA PRO A 57 -15.45 8.77 -7.86
C PRO A 57 -15.56 8.59 -6.34
N ASP A 58 -16.12 7.47 -5.89
CA ASP A 58 -16.25 7.17 -4.45
C ASP A 58 -14.90 6.75 -3.85
N LEU A 59 -14.07 6.05 -4.62
CA LEU A 59 -12.69 5.74 -4.23
C LEU A 59 -11.89 7.03 -3.99
N TYR A 60 -12.07 8.04 -4.84
CA TYR A 60 -11.36 9.32 -4.69
C TYR A 60 -11.63 9.94 -3.31
N GLU A 61 -12.85 9.89 -2.80
CA GLU A 61 -13.16 10.41 -1.46
C GLU A 61 -12.39 9.65 -0.36
N VAL A 62 -12.24 8.33 -0.49
CA VAL A 62 -11.42 7.51 0.41
C VAL A 62 -9.95 7.91 0.33
N LEU A 63 -9.40 8.02 -0.89
CA LEU A 63 -8.00 8.42 -1.10
C LEU A 63 -7.70 9.83 -0.59
N ALA A 64 -8.65 10.77 -0.73
CA ALA A 64 -8.55 12.10 -0.18
C ALA A 64 -8.47 12.09 1.37
N MET A 65 -9.19 11.18 2.03
CA MET A 65 -9.06 10.97 3.48
C MET A 65 -7.68 10.42 3.85
N LEU A 66 -7.13 9.48 3.07
CA LEU A 66 -5.77 8.98 3.33
C LEU A 66 -4.74 10.12 3.29
N GLY A 67 -4.86 11.03 2.32
CA GLY A 67 -4.04 12.23 2.24
C GLY A 67 -4.25 13.19 3.41
N ARG A 68 -5.51 13.42 3.81
CA ARG A 68 -5.87 14.31 4.94
C ARG A 68 -5.23 13.88 6.26
N TYR A 69 -5.11 12.58 6.50
CA TYR A 69 -4.54 12.01 7.73
C TYR A 69 -3.06 11.62 7.58
N ALA A 70 -2.43 11.91 6.44
CA ALA A 70 -1.04 11.54 6.14
C ALA A 70 -0.76 10.05 6.41
N VAL A 71 -1.64 9.17 5.91
CA VAL A 71 -1.62 7.74 6.21
C VAL A 71 -0.25 7.12 5.84
N PRO A 72 0.52 6.58 6.81
CA PRO A 72 1.90 6.14 6.62
C PRO A 72 1.99 4.67 6.17
N VAL A 73 0.96 4.16 5.50
CA VAL A 73 0.87 2.77 5.01
C VAL A 73 0.29 2.76 3.58
N PRO A 74 0.65 1.78 2.73
CA PRO A 74 0.28 1.77 1.31
C PRO A 74 -1.15 1.25 1.08
N LEU A 75 -2.15 1.81 1.77
CA LEU A 75 -3.54 1.36 1.67
C LEU A 75 -4.09 1.53 0.24
N GLY A 76 -3.98 2.73 -0.34
CA GLY A 76 -4.45 2.99 -1.70
C GLY A 76 -3.76 2.12 -2.75
N GLN A 77 -2.44 1.96 -2.66
CA GLN A 77 -1.66 1.06 -3.51
C GLN A 77 -2.15 -0.39 -3.37
N SER A 78 -2.34 -0.87 -2.14
CA SER A 78 -2.80 -2.23 -1.87
C SER A 78 -4.16 -2.50 -2.50
N MET A 79 -5.10 -1.55 -2.40
CA MET A 79 -6.42 -1.66 -3.04
C MET A 79 -6.31 -1.82 -4.55
N VAL A 80 -5.48 -1.01 -5.21
CA VAL A 80 -5.28 -1.06 -6.66
C VAL A 80 -4.62 -2.38 -7.07
N VAL A 81 -3.57 -2.82 -6.37
CA VAL A 81 -2.90 -4.09 -6.71
C VAL A 81 -3.85 -5.27 -6.56
N ARG A 82 -4.63 -5.33 -5.48
CA ARG A 82 -5.62 -6.39 -5.26
C ARG A 82 -6.66 -6.43 -6.37
N ALA A 83 -7.18 -5.26 -6.79
CA ALA A 83 -8.09 -5.18 -7.91
C ALA A 83 -7.46 -5.62 -9.25
N LEU A 84 -6.19 -5.28 -9.49
CA LEU A 84 -5.47 -5.69 -10.71
C LEU A 84 -5.22 -7.20 -10.79
N LEU A 85 -4.92 -7.86 -9.66
CA LEU A 85 -4.74 -9.31 -9.62
C LEU A 85 -6.05 -10.05 -9.93
N GLY A 86 -7.18 -9.45 -9.55
CA GLY A 86 -8.50 -10.02 -9.72
C GLY A 86 -8.64 -11.41 -9.06
N GLY A 87 -9.69 -12.15 -9.41
CA GLY A 87 -9.89 -13.52 -8.95
C GLY A 87 -8.92 -14.55 -9.55
N GLY A 88 -7.98 -14.14 -10.41
CA GLY A 88 -7.05 -15.02 -11.10
C GLY A 88 -5.87 -15.49 -10.23
N GLN A 89 -5.48 -14.68 -9.24
CA GLN A 89 -4.42 -15.02 -8.29
C GLN A 89 -4.69 -14.37 -6.94
N ALA A 90 -4.47 -15.12 -5.85
CA ALA A 90 -4.60 -14.58 -4.50
C ALA A 90 -3.57 -13.48 -4.26
N ALA A 91 -4.01 -12.33 -3.76
CA ALA A 91 -3.12 -11.25 -3.38
C ALA A 91 -2.21 -11.67 -2.22
N PRO A 92 -0.91 -11.28 -2.24
CA PRO A 92 -0.03 -11.47 -1.10
C PRO A 92 -0.62 -10.87 0.18
N PRO A 93 -0.43 -11.52 1.35
CA PRO A 93 -0.90 -10.97 2.60
C PRO A 93 -0.12 -9.69 2.97
N GLY A 94 -0.77 -8.81 3.74
CA GLY A 94 -0.15 -7.60 4.25
C GLY A 94 -0.06 -6.45 3.24
N MET A 95 0.88 -5.54 3.51
CA MET A 95 1.04 -4.27 2.80
C MET A 95 1.72 -4.46 1.44
N ILE A 96 1.03 -4.04 0.37
CA ILE A 96 1.55 -4.04 -1.00
C ILE A 96 1.69 -2.60 -1.49
N THR A 97 2.87 -2.23 -1.96
CA THR A 97 3.11 -0.92 -2.59
C THR A 97 3.38 -1.04 -4.10
N LEU A 98 3.45 0.08 -4.79
CA LEU A 98 3.74 0.21 -6.21
C LEU A 98 5.12 0.84 -6.40
N ALA A 99 5.99 0.19 -7.17
CA ALA A 99 7.22 0.82 -7.64
C ALA A 99 6.88 1.86 -8.72
N ALA A 100 7.44 3.06 -8.61
CA ALA A 100 7.30 4.09 -9.65
C ALA A 100 8.11 3.75 -10.92
N SER A 101 9.20 3.01 -10.75
CA SER A 101 10.03 2.50 -11.84
C SER A 101 10.70 1.19 -11.40
N CYS A 102 11.09 0.38 -12.37
CA CYS A 102 11.78 -0.87 -12.14
C CYS A 102 12.77 -1.11 -13.28
N SER A 103 13.96 -1.60 -12.94
CA SER A 103 14.96 -2.03 -13.90
C SER A 103 15.57 -3.36 -13.48
N ARG A 104 15.98 -4.16 -14.46
CA ARG A 104 16.66 -5.42 -14.24
C ARG A 104 18.11 -5.28 -14.70
N ASP A 105 19.05 -5.59 -13.83
CA ASP A 105 20.47 -5.57 -14.20
C ASP A 105 20.90 -6.85 -14.94
N GLY A 106 22.14 -6.88 -15.45
CA GLY A 106 22.68 -8.02 -16.18
C GLY A 106 22.81 -9.31 -15.37
N ALA A 107 22.71 -9.24 -14.04
CA ALA A 107 22.65 -10.40 -13.14
C ALA A 107 21.21 -10.83 -12.82
N GLY A 108 20.21 -10.16 -13.40
CA GLY A 108 18.79 -10.46 -13.20
C GLY A 108 18.18 -9.81 -11.94
N ARG A 109 18.95 -8.99 -11.19
CA ARG A 109 18.44 -8.33 -9.99
C ARG A 109 17.52 -7.18 -10.37
N ILE A 110 16.43 -7.06 -9.61
CA ILE A 110 15.44 -6.01 -9.78
C ILE A 110 15.80 -4.82 -8.89
N HIS A 111 15.78 -3.63 -9.47
CA HIS A 111 16.00 -2.36 -8.79
C HIS A 111 14.76 -1.49 -8.95
N CYS A 112 14.15 -1.12 -7.82
CA CYS A 112 12.94 -0.28 -7.75
C CYS A 112 13.23 1.00 -6.96
N PRO A 113 13.86 2.02 -7.56
CA PRO A 113 14.25 3.21 -6.84
C PRO A 113 13.03 4.08 -6.50
N LEU A 114 13.12 4.79 -5.38
CA LEU A 114 12.12 5.76 -4.94
C LEU A 114 10.72 5.14 -4.79
N THR A 115 10.66 3.91 -4.27
CA THR A 115 9.43 3.17 -4.04
C THR A 115 8.69 3.74 -2.82
N PRO A 116 7.51 4.37 -3.00
CA PRO A 116 6.73 4.88 -1.88
C PRO A 116 6.40 3.75 -0.90
N TYR A 117 6.47 4.04 0.40
CA TYR A 117 6.23 3.04 1.46
C TYR A 117 7.16 1.81 1.40
N GLY A 118 8.24 1.84 0.62
CA GLY A 118 9.18 0.72 0.49
C GLY A 118 9.82 0.31 1.82
N MET A 119 9.89 1.23 2.80
CA MET A 119 10.38 0.94 4.15
C MET A 119 9.41 0.09 4.98
N VAL A 120 8.10 0.11 4.68
CA VAL A 120 7.07 -0.58 5.46
C VAL A 120 6.37 -1.71 4.71
N ALA A 121 6.35 -1.68 3.37
CA ALA A 121 5.67 -2.68 2.57
C ALA A 121 6.34 -4.06 2.67
N GLY A 122 5.52 -5.11 2.65
CA GLY A 122 5.98 -6.50 2.58
C GLY A 122 6.11 -7.01 1.14
N THR A 123 5.47 -6.33 0.19
CA THR A 123 5.52 -6.66 -1.24
C THR A 123 5.52 -5.40 -2.08
N VAL A 124 6.27 -5.41 -3.17
CA VAL A 124 6.28 -4.37 -4.19
C VAL A 124 5.72 -4.94 -5.48
N LEU A 125 4.66 -4.33 -6.03
CA LEU A 125 4.29 -4.54 -7.43
C LEU A 125 5.17 -3.64 -8.29
N ALA A 126 5.94 -4.25 -9.18
CA ALA A 126 6.79 -3.57 -10.15
C ALA A 126 6.37 -3.95 -11.57
N ALA A 127 6.84 -3.18 -12.56
CA ALA A 127 6.64 -3.46 -13.96
C ALA A 127 7.97 -3.36 -14.71
N ASP A 128 8.35 -4.39 -15.45
CA ASP A 128 9.45 -4.33 -16.42
C ASP A 128 8.92 -4.50 -17.86
N ALA A 129 9.82 -4.73 -18.82
CA ALA A 129 9.43 -4.90 -20.22
C ALA A 129 8.62 -6.18 -20.47
N ASP A 130 8.72 -7.17 -19.58
CA ASP A 130 8.10 -8.49 -19.73
C ASP A 130 6.75 -8.57 -19.01
N GLY A 131 6.51 -7.71 -18.02
CA GLY A 131 5.19 -7.54 -17.41
C GLY A 131 5.22 -7.07 -15.96
N LEU A 132 4.15 -7.42 -15.23
CA LEU A 132 4.01 -7.12 -13.81
C LEU A 132 4.69 -8.18 -12.95
N LEU A 133 5.41 -7.72 -11.93
CA LEU A 133 6.16 -8.54 -10.99
C LEU A 133 5.68 -8.25 -9.57
N LEU A 134 5.24 -9.29 -8.85
CA LEU A 134 5.05 -9.23 -7.41
C LEU A 134 6.35 -9.65 -6.71
N LEU A 135 6.99 -8.70 -6.04
CA LEU A 135 8.31 -8.87 -5.44
C LEU A 135 8.19 -8.89 -3.91
N PRO A 136 8.37 -10.05 -3.25
CA PRO A 136 8.46 -10.12 -1.80
C PRO A 136 9.68 -9.34 -1.29
N VAL A 137 9.47 -8.50 -0.29
CA VAL A 137 10.54 -7.65 0.26
C VAL A 137 11.44 -8.41 1.25
N ALA A 138 11.05 -9.62 1.68
CA ALA A 138 11.83 -10.47 2.58
C ALA A 138 13.25 -10.77 2.04
N ASP A 139 13.39 -10.87 0.72
CA ASP A 139 14.66 -11.13 0.03
C ASP A 139 15.32 -9.86 -0.51
N ALA A 140 14.74 -8.68 -0.24
CA ALA A 140 15.21 -7.40 -0.76
C ALA A 140 16.17 -6.68 0.19
N GLN A 141 17.09 -5.92 -0.40
CA GLN A 141 17.81 -4.86 0.31
C GLN A 141 17.01 -3.55 0.18
N ARG A 142 16.85 -2.84 1.30
CA ARG A 142 16.14 -1.56 1.36
C ARG A 142 17.04 -0.49 1.92
N GLU A 143 17.05 0.67 1.28
CA GLU A 143 17.81 1.83 1.72
C GLU A 143 16.90 3.05 1.71
N GLY A 144 16.75 3.71 2.86
CA GLY A 144 15.95 4.92 2.92
C GLY A 144 16.62 6.08 2.18
N VAL A 145 15.83 6.98 1.60
CA VAL A 145 16.32 8.13 0.81
C VAL A 145 17.07 9.21 1.63
N GLY A 146 17.30 9.00 2.93
CA GLY A 146 17.94 9.96 3.84
C GLY A 146 17.08 11.16 4.25
N VAL A 147 15.87 11.32 3.67
CA VAL A 147 14.90 12.35 4.06
C VAL A 147 14.24 11.96 5.37
N HIS A 148 14.26 12.86 6.35
CA HIS A 148 13.66 12.63 7.66
C HIS A 148 12.18 12.27 7.55
N GLY A 149 11.80 11.15 8.18
CA GLY A 149 10.43 10.64 8.19
C GLY A 149 9.95 10.04 6.87
N SER A 150 10.79 9.99 5.82
CA SER A 150 10.40 9.36 4.56
C SER A 150 10.32 7.84 4.69
N LEU A 151 9.20 7.27 4.24
CA LEU A 151 9.02 5.82 4.11
C LEU A 151 9.40 5.31 2.71
N VAL A 152 10.02 6.14 1.88
CA VAL A 152 10.51 5.78 0.55
C VAL A 152 11.81 4.99 0.67
N ALA A 153 11.90 3.89 -0.08
CA ALA A 153 13.12 3.08 -0.25
C ALA A 153 13.59 3.09 -1.71
#